data_AF-A0A370AM23-F1
#
_entry.id   AF-A0A370AM23-F1
#
_cell.length_a   1.000
_cell.length_b   1.000
_cell.length_c   1.000
_cell.angle_alpha   90.00
_cell.angle_beta   90.00
_cell.angle_gamma   90.00
#
_symmetry.space_group_name_H-M   'P 1'
#
loop_
_entity.id
_entity.type
_entity.pdbx_description
1 polymer ?
#
loop_
_entity_poly.entity_id
_entity_poly.type
_entity_poly.pdbx_seq_one_letter_code
_entity_poly.pdbx_strand_id
1 'polypeptide(L)'
;MFPEDQVPRQNNTFIRAAAVLLILSFFISCSERYPFFIQLPEFVESEPGDDRPGKMLSIVCVDENAVIRYTIDDSTPSEIHGLIYEEPLYLAANTVHIQAVAVRVGYPAGPLVEYYYDPQD
;
A
#
# COMPACT_ATOMS: atom_id res chain seq x y z
N MET A 1 -10.46 -57.56 -21.07
CA MET A 1 -9.60 -57.42 -19.88
C MET A 1 -8.68 -56.24 -20.18
N PHE A 2 -8.89 -55.12 -19.49
CA PHE A 2 -8.25 -53.82 -19.75
C PHE A 2 -6.75 -53.84 -19.40
N PRO A 3 -6.00 -52.81 -19.84
CA PRO A 3 -5.60 -51.87 -18.81
C PRO A 3 -5.95 -50.42 -19.18
N GLU A 4 -6.48 -49.72 -18.18
CA GLU A 4 -6.59 -48.26 -18.14
C GLU A 4 -5.19 -47.66 -18.08
N ASP A 5 -4.81 -46.92 -19.12
CA ASP A 5 -3.63 -46.05 -19.07
C ASP A 5 -3.84 -44.99 -17.99
N GLN A 6 -3.03 -45.10 -16.95
CA GLN A 6 -2.92 -44.14 -15.87
C GLN A 6 -2.45 -42.79 -16.43
N VAL A 7 -3.31 -41.78 -16.36
CA VAL A 7 -2.92 -40.38 -16.64
C VAL A 7 -1.79 -40.01 -15.68
N PRO A 8 -0.61 -39.57 -16.18
CA PRO A 8 0.50 -39.21 -15.31
C PRO A 8 0.08 -38.03 -14.42
N ARG A 9 0.22 -38.23 -13.11
CA ARG A 9 -0.01 -37.22 -12.07
C ARG A 9 0.95 -36.06 -12.33
N GLN A 10 0.50 -35.04 -13.05
CA GLN A 10 1.29 -33.83 -13.28
C GLN A 10 1.57 -33.17 -11.92
N ASN A 11 2.84 -33.14 -11.58
CA ASN A 11 3.35 -32.66 -10.30
C ASN A 11 3.10 -31.15 -10.19
N ASN A 12 2.10 -30.79 -9.35
CA ASN A 12 1.67 -29.44 -9.01
C ASN A 12 2.76 -28.49 -8.48
N THR A 13 4.00 -28.95 -8.30
CA THR A 13 5.13 -28.15 -7.81
C THR A 13 5.78 -27.32 -8.92
N PHE A 14 5.87 -27.84 -10.15
CA PHE A 14 6.48 -27.11 -11.28
C PHE A 14 5.57 -26.00 -11.81
N ILE A 15 4.26 -26.24 -11.81
CA ILE A 15 3.24 -25.28 -12.22
C ILE A 15 3.19 -24.08 -11.25
N ARG A 16 3.39 -24.33 -9.94
CA ARG A 16 3.44 -23.28 -8.91
C ARG A 16 4.68 -22.39 -9.03
N ALA A 17 5.85 -22.95 -9.32
CA ALA A 17 7.08 -22.17 -9.45
C ALA A 17 7.09 -21.29 -10.72
N ALA A 18 6.61 -21.81 -11.85
CA ALA A 18 6.52 -21.05 -13.10
C ALA A 18 5.47 -19.92 -13.03
N ALA A 19 4.34 -20.15 -12.35
CA ALA A 19 3.33 -19.12 -12.11
C ALA A 19 3.90 -17.98 -11.24
N VAL A 20 4.62 -18.29 -10.16
CA VAL A 20 5.23 -17.27 -9.28
C VAL A 20 6.27 -16.43 -10.03
N LEU A 21 7.09 -17.05 -10.90
CA LEU A 21 8.11 -16.33 -11.68
C LEU A 21 7.50 -15.44 -12.78
N LEU A 22 6.44 -15.91 -13.44
CA LEU A 22 5.69 -15.12 -14.42
C LEU A 22 4.93 -13.97 -13.76
N ILE A 23 4.34 -14.21 -12.58
CA ILE A 23 3.69 -13.17 -11.76
C ILE A 23 4.73 -12.13 -11.32
N LEU A 24 5.89 -12.52 -10.78
CA LEU A 24 6.96 -11.56 -10.45
C LEU A 24 7.42 -10.76 -11.66
N SER A 25 7.57 -11.38 -12.85
CA SER A 25 7.95 -10.65 -14.07
C SER A 25 6.85 -9.70 -14.60
N PHE A 26 5.58 -9.99 -14.34
CA PHE A 26 4.46 -9.10 -14.65
C PHE A 26 4.35 -7.94 -13.65
N PHE A 27 4.65 -8.19 -12.37
CA PHE A 27 4.74 -7.16 -11.34
C PHE A 27 5.95 -6.23 -11.56
N ILE A 28 7.10 -6.77 -11.99
CA ILE A 28 8.29 -5.96 -12.32
C ILE A 28 8.02 -5.03 -13.52
N SER A 29 7.29 -5.53 -14.53
CA SER A 29 6.84 -4.73 -15.69
C SER A 29 5.89 -3.58 -15.32
N CYS A 30 5.24 -3.61 -14.15
CA CYS A 30 4.37 -2.52 -13.69
C CYS A 30 5.15 -1.34 -13.06
N SER A 31 6.43 -1.55 -12.70
CA SER A 31 7.27 -0.54 -12.05
C SER A 31 8.23 0.23 -12.99
N GLU A 32 8.47 -0.26 -14.21
CA GLU A 32 9.43 0.35 -15.15
C GLU A 32 8.83 1.40 -16.11
N ARG A 33 7.54 1.76 -15.98
CA ARG A 33 6.86 2.60 -16.99
C ARG A 33 5.89 3.66 -16.45
N TYR A 34 6.29 4.39 -15.42
CA TYR A 34 5.70 5.72 -15.12
C TYR A 34 6.80 6.77 -14.92
N PRO A 35 7.32 7.40 -15.98
CA PRO A 35 8.17 8.56 -15.80
C PRO A 35 7.31 9.78 -15.41
N PHE A 36 7.77 10.51 -14.39
CA PHE A 36 7.44 11.91 -14.03
C PHE A 36 6.24 12.21 -13.09
N PHE A 37 5.35 11.28 -12.79
CA PHE A 37 4.27 11.54 -11.81
C PHE A 37 4.63 10.96 -10.44
N ILE A 38 4.39 11.72 -9.37
CA ILE A 38 4.56 11.23 -8.00
C ILE A 38 3.56 10.08 -7.78
N GLN A 39 4.02 8.97 -7.22
CA GLN A 39 3.22 7.79 -6.93
C GLN A 39 2.24 8.04 -5.79
N LEU A 40 1.11 7.33 -5.84
CA LEU A 40 0.09 7.37 -4.79
C LEU A 40 0.69 6.82 -3.49
N PRO A 41 0.51 7.51 -2.35
CA PRO A 41 0.82 6.92 -1.05
C PRO A 41 -0.07 5.71 -0.80
N GLU A 42 0.47 4.69 -0.16
CA GLU A 42 -0.27 3.52 0.28
C GLU A 42 -0.37 3.51 1.81
N PHE A 43 -1.54 3.12 2.30
CA PHE A 43 -1.80 2.92 3.73
C PHE A 43 -1.61 1.45 4.09
N VAL A 44 -0.76 1.20 5.08
CA VAL A 44 -0.45 -0.14 5.58
C VAL A 44 -0.86 -0.23 7.04
N GLU A 45 -1.90 -1.02 7.30
CA GLU A 45 -2.36 -1.30 8.66
C GLU A 45 -1.54 -2.40 9.33
N SER A 46 -1.38 -2.26 10.64
CA SER A 46 -0.76 -3.27 11.50
C SER A 46 -1.37 -3.22 12.89
N GLU A 47 -1.20 -4.30 13.66
CA GLU A 47 -1.65 -4.34 15.05
C GLU A 47 -0.66 -3.58 15.96
N PRO A 48 -1.14 -2.79 16.94
CA PRO A 48 -0.29 -2.03 17.87
C PRO A 48 0.51 -2.91 18.86
N GLY A 49 0.32 -4.23 18.85
CA GLY A 49 0.89 -5.17 19.81
C GLY A 49 0.14 -5.20 21.16
N ASP A 50 0.44 -6.20 21.98
CA ASP A 50 0.01 -6.35 23.39
C ASP A 50 -1.49 -6.17 23.68
N ASP A 51 -2.40 -6.80 22.91
CA ASP A 51 -3.87 -6.74 23.10
C ASP A 51 -4.41 -5.30 23.28
N ARG A 52 -3.69 -4.30 22.76
CA ARG A 52 -4.12 -2.89 22.81
C ARG A 52 -5.19 -2.66 21.73
N PRO A 53 -6.35 -2.10 22.08
CA PRO A 53 -7.37 -1.79 21.08
C PRO A 53 -6.85 -0.68 20.15
N GLY A 54 -7.04 -0.85 18.84
CA GLY A 54 -6.64 0.12 17.82
C GLY A 54 -5.87 -0.49 16.66
N LYS A 55 -5.37 0.39 15.77
CA LYS A 55 -4.55 0.07 14.61
C LYS A 55 -3.34 1.00 14.53
N MET A 56 -2.24 0.48 14.04
CA MET A 56 -1.09 1.27 13.60
C MET A 56 -1.16 1.45 12.10
N LEU A 57 -1.26 2.70 11.65
CA LEU A 57 -1.32 3.05 10.25
C LEU A 57 0.03 3.60 9.79
N SER A 58 0.69 2.87 8.91
CA SER A 58 1.87 3.36 8.21
C SER A 58 1.48 3.95 6.86
N ILE A 59 2.11 5.05 6.46
CA ILE A 59 1.92 5.66 5.15
C ILE A 59 3.22 5.50 4.38
N VAL A 60 3.19 4.77 3.27
CA VAL A 60 4.38 4.46 2.48
C VAL A 60 4.25 5.02 1.08
N CYS A 61 5.38 5.38 0.48
CA CYS A 61 5.44 5.78 -0.91
C CYS A 61 6.72 5.19 -1.51
N VAL A 62 6.62 4.62 -2.71
CA VAL A 62 7.75 4.01 -3.42
C VAL A 62 8.73 5.07 -3.92
N ASP A 63 8.28 6.33 -4.06
CA ASP A 63 9.15 7.43 -4.46
C ASP A 63 10.04 7.89 -3.30
N GLU A 64 11.28 7.41 -3.26
CA GLU A 64 12.27 7.72 -2.22
C GLU A 64 12.55 9.22 -2.02
N ASN A 65 12.29 10.04 -3.03
CA ASN A 65 12.49 11.49 -2.99
C ASN A 65 11.22 12.28 -2.65
N ALA A 66 10.12 11.61 -2.36
CA ALA A 66 8.88 12.26 -1.97
C ALA A 66 8.73 12.34 -0.45
N VAL A 67 8.19 13.45 0.03
CA VAL A 67 7.76 13.64 1.41
C VAL A 67 6.27 13.38 1.46
N ILE A 68 5.81 12.58 2.42
CA ILE A 68 4.37 12.34 2.60
C ILE A 68 3.82 13.43 3.52
N ARG A 69 2.75 14.08 3.06
CA ARG A 69 1.98 15.04 3.86
C ARG A 69 0.55 14.55 4.02
N TYR A 70 0.00 14.75 5.21
CA TYR A 70 -1.35 14.30 5.54
C TYR A 70 -2.11 15.30 6.42
N THR A 71 -3.43 15.13 6.45
CA THR A 71 -4.37 15.92 7.26
C THR A 71 -5.38 14.98 7.90
N ILE A 72 -5.97 15.44 9.00
CA ILE A 72 -6.97 14.67 9.79
C ILE A 72 -8.25 15.48 10.05
N ASP A 73 -8.35 16.66 9.44
CA ASP A 73 -9.38 17.68 9.65
C ASP A 73 -10.23 17.89 8.39
N ASP A 74 -10.28 16.90 7.51
CA ASP A 74 -10.94 16.93 6.19
C ASP A 74 -10.39 17.98 5.20
N SER A 75 -9.27 18.64 5.52
CA SER A 75 -8.63 19.59 4.62
C SER A 75 -7.70 18.88 3.62
N THR A 76 -7.66 19.32 2.37
CA THR A 76 -6.79 18.68 1.36
C THR A 76 -5.31 19.01 1.62
N PRO A 77 -4.42 18.02 1.85
CA PRO A 77 -2.99 18.26 2.00
C PRO A 77 -2.37 18.75 0.68
N SER A 78 -1.31 19.55 0.77
CA SER A 78 -0.57 20.08 -0.38
C SER A 78 0.92 20.18 -0.08
N GLU A 79 1.74 20.66 -1.02
CA GLU A 79 3.19 20.85 -0.81
C GLU A 79 3.56 21.64 0.46
N ILE A 80 2.68 22.56 0.89
CA ILE A 80 2.87 23.43 2.04
C ILE A 80 1.81 23.28 3.14
N HIS A 81 0.75 22.48 2.90
CA HIS A 81 -0.37 22.30 3.83
C HIS A 81 -0.43 20.86 4.34
N GLY A 82 -0.70 20.69 5.63
CA GLY A 82 -0.74 19.39 6.30
C GLY A 82 0.53 19.04 7.08
N LEU A 83 0.42 17.99 7.88
CA LEU A 83 1.49 17.42 8.70
C LEU A 83 2.42 16.56 7.85
N ILE A 84 3.71 16.55 8.17
CA ILE A 84 4.67 15.62 7.54
C ILE A 84 4.56 14.28 8.26
N TYR A 85 4.49 13.20 7.50
CA TYR A 85 4.51 11.84 8.04
C TYR A 85 5.94 11.42 8.40
N GLU A 86 6.18 11.09 9.67
CA GLU A 86 7.49 10.68 10.19
C GLU A 86 7.44 9.33 10.90
N GLU A 87 6.31 8.99 11.54
CA GLU A 87 6.10 7.75 12.30
C GLU A 87 4.68 7.19 12.08
N PRO A 88 4.47 5.87 12.26
CA PRO A 88 3.14 5.26 12.19
C PRO A 88 2.12 5.93 13.11
N LEU A 89 0.91 6.12 12.59
CA LEU A 89 -0.19 6.77 13.31
C LEU A 89 -0.93 5.72 14.14
N TYR A 90 -1.05 5.96 15.44
CA TYR A 90 -1.84 5.12 16.33
C TYR A 90 -3.30 5.58 16.34
N LEU A 91 -4.20 4.74 15.84
CA LEU A 91 -5.64 4.97 15.73
C LEU A 91 -6.36 4.08 16.73
N ALA A 92 -7.07 4.65 17.70
CA ALA A 92 -7.57 3.85 18.83
C ALA A 92 -9.05 4.08 19.19
N ALA A 93 -9.47 5.33 19.36
CA ALA A 93 -10.76 5.61 20.01
C ALA A 93 -11.66 6.59 19.25
N ASN A 94 -11.10 7.33 18.29
CA ASN A 94 -11.83 8.34 17.55
C ASN A 94 -11.99 7.90 16.11
N THR A 95 -13.13 8.20 15.51
CA THR A 95 -13.26 8.16 14.05
C THR A 95 -12.28 9.19 13.48
N VAL A 96 -11.42 8.76 12.55
CA VAL A 96 -10.43 9.63 11.91
C VAL A 96 -10.56 9.47 10.40
N HIS A 97 -10.65 10.60 9.70
CA HIS A 97 -10.48 10.65 8.25
C HIS A 97 -9.12 11.24 7.93
N ILE A 98 -8.26 10.45 7.30
CA ILE A 98 -6.89 10.80 6.98
C ILE A 98 -6.80 10.98 5.48
N GLN A 99 -6.37 12.15 5.04
CA GLN A 99 -6.05 12.40 3.64
C GLN A 99 -4.54 12.55 3.50
N ALA A 100 -3.92 11.92 2.51
CA ALA A 100 -2.48 11.96 2.31
C ALA A 100 -2.10 12.19 0.84
N VAL A 101 -0.99 12.91 0.63
CA VAL A 101 -0.33 13.10 -0.66
C VAL A 101 1.17 12.96 -0.51
N ALA A 102 1.82 12.44 -1.54
CA ALA A 102 3.27 12.50 -1.67
C ALA A 102 3.64 13.79 -2.42
N VAL A 103 4.62 14.53 -1.90
CA VAL A 103 5.07 15.81 -2.44
C VAL A 103 6.57 15.80 -2.69
N ARG A 104 7.01 16.42 -3.79
CA ARG A 104 8.43 16.54 -4.13
C ARG A 104 8.71 17.94 -4.62
N VAL A 105 9.82 18.52 -4.16
CA VAL A 105 10.21 19.89 -4.54
C VAL A 105 10.31 20.03 -6.06
N GLY A 106 9.60 21.02 -6.61
CA GLY A 106 9.58 21.31 -8.04
C GLY A 106 8.59 20.47 -8.87
N TYR A 107 7.75 19.66 -8.21
CA TYR A 107 6.68 18.88 -8.83
C TYR A 107 5.35 19.22 -8.16
N PRO A 108 4.24 19.23 -8.90
CA PRO A 108 2.92 19.34 -8.29
C PRO A 108 2.72 18.18 -7.30
N ALA A 109 1.90 18.42 -6.26
CA ALA A 109 1.47 17.37 -5.35
C ALA A 109 0.95 16.13 -6.11
N GLY A 110 1.32 14.96 -5.60
CA GLY A 110 0.88 13.68 -6.13
C GLY A 110 -0.62 13.46 -5.96
N PRO A 111 -1.11 12.28 -6.36
CA PRO A 111 -2.51 11.94 -6.22
C PRO A 111 -2.89 11.81 -4.74
N LEU A 112 -4.12 12.22 -4.42
CA LEU A 112 -4.71 12.17 -3.09
C LEU A 112 -5.19 10.75 -2.78
N VAL A 113 -4.83 10.25 -1.59
CA VAL A 113 -5.39 9.01 -1.02
C VAL A 113 -6.11 9.35 0.28
N GLU A 114 -7.19 8.62 0.56
CA GLU A 114 -8.01 8.80 1.74
C GLU A 114 -8.07 7.49 2.54
N TYR A 115 -8.13 7.61 3.86
CA TYR A 115 -8.25 6.51 4.78
C TYR A 115 -9.24 6.86 5.89
N TYR A 116 -10.21 5.99 6.10
CA TYR A 116 -11.23 6.17 7.12
C TYR A 116 -11.05 5.10 8.18
N TYR A 117 -10.91 5.55 9.42
CA TYR A 117 -10.89 4.69 10.59
C TYR A 117 -12.14 4.91 11.42
N ASP A 118 -12.88 3.84 11.71
CA ASP A 118 -13.98 3.83 12.67
C ASP A 118 -13.69 2.75 13.72
N PRO A 119 -13.58 3.11 15.02
CA PRO A 119 -13.31 2.14 16.09
C PRO A 119 -14.47 1.16 16.38
N GLN A 120 -15.58 1.23 15.64
CA GLN A 120 -16.75 0.35 15.84
C GLN A 120 -16.68 -1.00 15.09
N ASP A 121 -15.65 -1.22 14.26
CA ASP A 121 -15.39 -2.50 13.56
C ASP A 121 -14.34 -3.38 14.29
#